data_AF-A0AAN0RM99-F1
#
_entry.id   AF-A0AAN0RM99-F1
#
_cell.length_a   1.000
_cell.length_b   1.000
_cell.length_c   1.000
_cell.angle_alpha   90.00
_cell.angle_beta   90.00
_cell.angle_gamma   90.00
#
_symmetry.space_group_name_H-M   'P 1'
#
loop_
_entity.id
_entity.type
_entity.pdbx_description
1 polymer ?
#
loop_
_entity_poly.entity_id
_entity_poly.type
_entity_poly.pdbx_seq_one_letter_code
_entity_poly.pdbx_strand_id
1 'polypeptide(L)'
;MRIGELARVTGVSERMLRYYEHEGLLKPKRTDSGYRDYGPEEVDAAHRIRMLSSAGLKISSIRLLLPCVLGVKPVFHPCAEARAALRREAEKLDVKLRDLGESRRVVASLLRAVDTNEALQLDGAERIADKPRRRVLK
;
A
#
# COMPACT_ATOMS: atom_id res chain seq x y z
N MET A 1 16.17 -8.39 -19.72
CA MET A 1 15.41 -7.21 -20.21
C MET A 1 15.89 -5.91 -19.56
N ARG A 2 15.67 -4.76 -20.22
CA ARG A 2 15.96 -3.42 -19.65
C ARG A 2 14.78 -2.92 -18.80
N ILE A 3 15.00 -1.87 -17.99
CA ILE A 3 13.96 -1.35 -17.08
C ILE A 3 12.70 -0.87 -17.80
N GLY A 4 12.82 -0.24 -18.97
CA GLY A 4 11.66 0.22 -19.75
C GLY A 4 10.84 -0.93 -20.32
N GLU A 5 11.48 -2.06 -20.63
CA GLU A 5 10.78 -3.29 -21.03
C GLU A 5 10.06 -3.92 -19.84
N LEU A 6 10.75 -4.03 -18.69
CA LEU A 6 10.13 -4.48 -17.44
C LEU A 6 8.91 -3.63 -17.07
N ALA A 7 9.01 -2.31 -17.22
CA ALA A 7 7.91 -1.38 -16.95
C ALA A 7 6.69 -1.66 -17.84
N ARG A 8 6.94 -1.95 -19.13
CA ARG A 8 5.88 -2.27 -20.09
C ARG A 8 5.19 -3.59 -19.78
N VAL A 9 5.96 -4.63 -19.47
CA VAL A 9 5.43 -5.98 -19.17
C VAL A 9 4.66 -5.99 -17.84
N THR A 10 5.19 -5.31 -16.83
CA THR A 10 4.60 -5.33 -15.47
C THR A 10 3.54 -4.25 -15.25
N GLY A 11 3.51 -3.24 -16.12
CA GLY A 11 2.73 -2.01 -15.97
C GLY A 11 3.12 -1.19 -14.72
N VAL A 12 4.30 -1.44 -14.15
CA VAL A 12 4.87 -0.65 -13.06
C VAL A 12 5.77 0.43 -13.67
N SER A 13 5.67 1.68 -13.21
CA SER A 13 6.51 2.75 -13.75
C SER A 13 8.00 2.50 -13.48
N GLU A 14 8.88 2.97 -14.37
CA GLU A 14 10.33 2.87 -14.17
C GLU A 14 10.79 3.47 -12.84
N ARG A 15 10.16 4.58 -12.42
CA ARG A 15 10.43 5.21 -11.12
C ARG A 15 10.17 4.23 -9.97
N MET A 16 9.03 3.54 -10.00
CA MET A 16 8.69 2.57 -8.96
C MET A 16 9.57 1.32 -9.02
N LEU A 17 9.95 0.86 -10.21
CA LEU A 17 10.89 -0.25 -10.36
C LEU A 17 12.27 0.08 -9.77
N ARG A 18 12.79 1.30 -10.01
CA ARG A 18 14.03 1.78 -9.36
C ARG A 18 13.88 1.86 -7.85
N TYR A 19 12.72 2.29 -7.38
CA TYR A 19 12.43 2.33 -5.95
C TYR A 19 12.40 0.91 -5.35
N TYR A 20 11.77 -0.06 -6.00
CA TYR A 20 11.77 -1.45 -5.53
C TYR A 20 13.17 -2.07 -5.53
N GLU A 21 14.00 -1.75 -6.52
CA GLU A 21 15.41 -2.14 -6.53
C GLU A 21 16.18 -1.51 -5.36
N HIS A 22 16.00 -0.21 -5.13
CA HIS A 22 16.62 0.50 -4.00
C HIS A 22 16.24 -0.12 -2.64
N GLU A 23 14.97 -0.52 -2.49
CA GLU A 23 14.47 -1.20 -1.28
C GLU A 23 14.86 -2.69 -1.22
N GLY A 24 15.64 -3.18 -2.19
CA GLY A 24 16.15 -4.55 -2.26
C GLY A 24 15.09 -5.60 -2.63
N LEU A 25 13.92 -5.17 -3.11
CA LEU A 25 12.82 -6.05 -3.53
C LEU A 25 13.02 -6.61 -4.93
N LEU A 26 13.75 -5.89 -5.79
CA LEU A 26 14.22 -6.37 -7.08
C LEU A 26 15.74 -6.44 -7.06
N LYS A 27 16.31 -7.52 -7.61
CA LYS A 27 17.76 -7.77 -7.59
C LYS A 27 18.25 -8.18 -8.98
N PRO A 28 18.09 -7.31 -10.00
CA PRO A 28 18.51 -7.62 -11.35
C PRO A 28 20.00 -7.95 -11.41
N LYS A 29 20.35 -8.87 -12.30
CA LYS A 29 21.75 -9.15 -12.63
C LYS A 29 22.34 -7.95 -13.39
N ARG A 30 23.66 -7.95 -13.51
CA ARG A 30 24.36 -7.05 -14.42
C ARG A 30 24.95 -7.84 -15.58
N THR A 31 24.81 -7.29 -16.78
CA THR A 31 25.53 -7.78 -17.97
C THR A 31 27.03 -7.53 -17.82
N ASP A 32 27.87 -8.18 -18.62
CA ASP A 32 29.32 -7.92 -18.67
C ASP A 32 29.65 -6.45 -18.97
N SER A 33 28.80 -5.79 -19.76
CA SER A 33 28.87 -4.34 -20.04
C SER A 33 28.40 -3.42 -18.91
N GLY A 34 28.08 -3.96 -17.73
CA GLY A 34 27.72 -3.20 -16.51
C GLY A 34 26.25 -2.75 -16.41
N TYR A 35 25.45 -2.90 -17.46
CA TYR A 35 24.04 -2.55 -17.42
C TYR A 35 23.18 -3.55 -16.64
N ARG A 36 22.04 -3.08 -16.12
CA ARG A 36 21.03 -3.93 -15.48
C ARG A 36 20.35 -4.85 -16.47
N ASP A 37 20.16 -6.09 -16.05
CA ASP A 37 19.42 -7.10 -16.76
C ASP A 37 18.39 -7.73 -15.82
N TYR A 38 17.12 -7.41 -16.05
CA TYR A 38 15.99 -7.97 -15.31
C TYR A 38 15.58 -9.29 -15.98
N GLY A 39 15.44 -10.35 -15.19
CA GLY A 39 15.02 -11.67 -15.66
C GLY A 39 13.54 -11.93 -15.39
N PRO A 40 13.08 -13.15 -15.70
CA PRO A 40 11.71 -13.60 -15.38
C PRO A 40 11.37 -13.48 -13.89
N GLU A 41 12.33 -13.71 -13.00
CA GLU A 41 12.13 -13.59 -11.54
C GLU A 41 11.79 -12.16 -11.13
N GLU A 42 12.43 -11.15 -11.72
CA GLU A 42 12.12 -9.74 -11.47
C GLU A 42 10.74 -9.36 -12.00
N VAL A 43 10.29 -9.96 -13.11
CA VAL A 43 8.92 -9.77 -13.63
C VAL A 43 7.91 -10.29 -12.62
N ASP A 44 8.06 -11.54 -12.17
CA ASP A 44 7.17 -12.15 -11.19
C ASP A 44 7.20 -11.40 -9.85
N ALA A 45 8.38 -10.96 -9.41
CA ALA A 45 8.51 -10.13 -8.21
C ALA A 45 7.78 -8.79 -8.38
N ALA A 46 7.94 -8.09 -9.50
CA ALA A 46 7.25 -6.83 -9.76
C ALA A 46 5.72 -6.98 -9.79
N HIS A 47 5.19 -8.06 -10.37
CA HIS A 47 3.75 -8.35 -10.32
C HIS A 47 3.26 -8.59 -8.88
N ARG A 48 3.99 -9.38 -8.09
CA ARG A 48 3.65 -9.62 -6.67
C ARG A 48 3.71 -8.35 -5.84
N ILE A 49 4.74 -7.53 -6.01
CA ILE A 49 4.89 -6.24 -5.33
C ILE A 49 3.72 -5.31 -5.70
N ARG A 50 3.35 -5.24 -6.99
CA ARG A 50 2.22 -4.42 -7.47
C ARG A 50 0.91 -4.85 -6.82
N MET A 51 0.62 -6.16 -6.81
CA MET A 51 -0.56 -6.71 -6.16
C MET A 51 -0.61 -6.35 -4.67
N LEU A 52 0.47 -6.60 -3.92
CA LEU A 52 0.53 -6.28 -2.49
C LEU A 52 0.40 -4.77 -2.23
N SER A 53 1.03 -3.93 -3.06
CA SER A 53 0.92 -2.48 -2.95
C SER A 53 -0.49 -1.99 -3.25
N SER A 54 -1.20 -2.58 -4.21
CA SER A 54 -2.61 -2.25 -4.49
C SER A 54 -3.56 -2.63 -3.35
N ALA A 55 -3.18 -3.60 -2.50
CA ALA A 55 -3.90 -3.94 -1.27
C ALA A 55 -3.65 -2.95 -0.12
N GLY A 56 -2.91 -1.86 -0.37
CA GLY A 56 -2.59 -0.83 0.62
C GLY A 56 -1.43 -1.21 1.55
N LEU A 57 -0.70 -2.29 1.26
CA LEU A 57 0.45 -2.69 2.05
C LEU A 57 1.63 -1.76 1.79
N LYS A 58 2.31 -1.38 2.88
CA LYS A 58 3.55 -0.59 2.82
C LYS A 58 4.71 -1.47 2.37
N ILE A 59 5.73 -0.85 1.79
CA ILE A 59 6.97 -1.50 1.36
C ILE A 59 7.61 -2.34 2.47
N SER A 60 7.59 -1.88 3.71
CA SER A 60 8.09 -2.64 4.87
C SER A 60 7.39 -3.98 5.04
N SER A 61 6.07 -4.02 4.85
CA SER A 61 5.25 -5.22 4.94
C SER A 61 5.43 -6.09 3.69
N ILE A 62 5.53 -5.45 2.51
CA ILE A 62 5.83 -6.15 1.26
C ILE A 62 7.17 -6.88 1.35
N ARG A 63 8.22 -6.27 1.92
CA ARG A 63 9.53 -6.91 2.08
C ARG A 63 9.47 -8.19 2.91
N LEU A 64 8.64 -8.20 3.95
CA LEU A 64 8.41 -9.37 4.80
C LEU A 64 7.58 -10.45 4.09
N LEU A 65 6.59 -10.04 3.29
CA LEU A 65 5.63 -10.94 2.66
C LEU A 65 6.12 -11.52 1.34
N LEU A 66 6.92 -10.78 0.58
CA LEU A 66 7.35 -11.15 -0.78
C LEU A 66 8.03 -12.53 -0.84
N PRO A 67 8.90 -12.94 0.12
CA PRO A 67 9.46 -14.29 0.13
C PRO A 67 8.44 -15.40 0.34
N CYS A 68 7.30 -15.11 0.97
CA CYS A 68 6.24 -16.08 1.26
C CYS A 68 5.23 -16.24 0.12
N VAL A 69 5.28 -15.38 -0.90
CA VAL A 69 4.37 -15.39 -2.05
C VAL A 69 5.07 -16.03 -3.23
N LEU A 70 4.64 -17.23 -3.61
CA LEU A 70 5.18 -17.94 -4.77
C LEU A 70 4.24 -17.83 -5.98
N GLY A 71 4.83 -17.72 -7.17
CA GLY A 71 4.13 -17.69 -8.45
C GLY A 71 3.32 -16.41 -8.71
N VAL A 72 2.72 -16.37 -9.91
CA VAL A 72 1.84 -15.27 -10.37
C VAL A 72 0.48 -15.31 -9.65
N LYS A 73 -0.01 -16.52 -9.33
CA LYS A 73 -1.14 -16.72 -8.42
C LYS A 73 -0.57 -16.94 -7.02
N PRO A 74 -0.78 -16.03 -6.05
CA PRO A 74 -0.11 -16.08 -4.77
C PRO A 74 -0.55 -17.32 -3.97
N VAL A 75 0.29 -18.34 -3.96
CA VAL A 75 0.19 -19.42 -2.95
C VAL A 75 1.07 -18.99 -1.79
N PHE A 76 0.44 -18.73 -0.64
CA PHE A 76 1.17 -18.41 0.58
C PHE A 76 1.64 -19.72 1.21
N HIS A 77 2.96 -19.88 1.35
CA HIS A 77 3.47 -20.89 2.27
C HIS A 77 3.10 -20.46 3.70
N PRO A 78 2.67 -21.38 4.59
CA PRO A 78 2.26 -21.02 5.95
C PRO A 78 3.44 -20.47 6.76
N CYS A 79 3.61 -19.15 6.71
CA CYS A 79 4.59 -18.42 7.51
C CYS A 79 3.85 -17.65 8.62
N ALA A 80 4.15 -17.99 9.88
CA ALA A 80 3.52 -17.37 11.04
C ALA A 80 3.74 -15.84 11.07
N GLU A 81 4.93 -15.39 10.66
CA GLU A 81 5.27 -13.97 10.58
C GLU A 81 4.44 -13.24 9.52
N ALA A 82 4.27 -13.85 8.34
CA ALA A 82 3.43 -13.32 7.27
C ALA A 82 1.97 -13.20 7.73
N ARG A 83 1.45 -14.23 8.41
CA ARG A 83 0.08 -14.21 8.96
C ARG A 83 -0.09 -13.10 10.00
N ALA A 84 0.87 -12.94 10.91
CA ALA A 84 0.84 -11.88 11.91
C ALA A 84 0.93 -10.48 11.28
N ALA A 85 1.76 -10.32 10.25
CA ALA A 85 1.86 -9.07 9.51
C ALA A 85 0.57 -8.70 8.80
N LEU A 86 -0.05 -9.65 8.08
CA LEU A 86 -1.32 -9.44 7.40
C LEU A 86 -2.45 -9.10 8.37
N ARG A 87 -2.54 -9.77 9.54
CA ARG A 87 -3.51 -9.42 10.58
C ARG A 87 -3.35 -7.98 11.07
N ARG A 88 -2.11 -7.56 11.38
CA ARG A 88 -1.83 -6.18 11.80
C ARG A 88 -2.21 -5.15 10.73
N GLU A 89 -2.01 -5.46 9.45
CA GLU A 89 -2.42 -4.55 8.38
C GLU A 89 -3.94 -4.52 8.22
N ALA A 90 -4.63 -5.66 8.36
CA ALA A 90 -6.09 -5.70 8.38
C ALA A 90 -6.68 -4.86 9.53
N GLU A 91 -6.16 -5.01 10.75
CA GLU A 91 -6.60 -4.22 11.92
C GLU A 91 -6.43 -2.71 11.69
N LYS A 92 -5.31 -2.29 11.08
CA LYS A 92 -5.09 -0.89 10.71
C LYS A 92 -6.09 -0.39 9.67
N LEU A 93 -6.46 -1.23 8.70
CA LEU A 93 -7.48 -0.89 7.70
C LEU A 93 -8.85 -0.75 8.37
N ASP A 94 -9.20 -1.63 9.30
CA ASP A 94 -10.46 -1.56 10.05
C ASP A 94 -10.59 -0.27 10.86
N VAL A 95 -9.51 0.18 11.50
CA VAL A 95 -9.46 1.48 12.18
C VAL A 95 -9.74 2.61 11.20
N LYS A 96 -9.04 2.63 10.05
CA LYS A 96 -9.25 3.67 9.03
C LYS A 96 -10.66 3.67 8.46
N LEU A 97 -11.24 2.49 8.24
CA LEU A 97 -12.62 2.36 7.75
C LEU A 97 -13.62 2.95 8.75
N ARG A 98 -13.41 2.76 10.06
CA ARG A 98 -14.23 3.40 11.09
C ARG A 98 -14.11 4.92 11.05
N ASP A 99 -12.88 5.46 11.04
CA ASP A 99 -12.63 6.90 11.00
C ASP A 99 -13.23 7.56 9.74
N LEU A 100 -13.07 6.91 8.58
CA LEU A 100 -13.64 7.37 7.32
C LEU A 100 -15.17 7.28 7.33
N GLY A 101 -15.72 6.23 7.95
CA GLY A 101 -17.16 6.08 8.17
C GLY A 101 -17.74 7.19 9.04
N GLU A 102 -17.06 7.57 10.12
CA GLU A 102 -17.41 8.71 10.97
C GLU A 102 -17.39 10.02 10.19
N SER A 103 -16.28 10.28 9.49
CA SER A 103 -16.13 11.48 8.66
C SER A 103 -17.24 11.59 7.60
N ARG A 104 -17.56 10.47 6.94
CA ARG A 104 -18.66 10.40 5.96
C ARG A 104 -20.02 10.72 6.59
N ARG A 105 -20.29 10.24 7.81
CA ARG A 105 -21.53 10.56 8.53
C ARG A 105 -21.67 12.06 8.78
N VAL A 106 -20.59 12.71 9.23
CA VAL A 106 -20.58 14.17 9.45
C VAL A 106 -20.88 14.92 8.15
N VAL A 107 -20.17 14.59 7.06
CA VAL A 107 -20.40 15.22 5.74
C VAL A 107 -21.84 14.99 5.26
N ALA A 108 -22.39 13.79 5.46
CA ALA A 108 -23.77 13.49 5.09
C ALA A 108 -24.80 14.29 5.92
N SER A 109 -24.52 14.53 7.21
CA SER A 109 -25.37 15.38 8.05
C SER A 109 -25.31 16.85 7.63
N LEU A 110 -24.11 17.35 7.31
CA LEU A 110 -23.94 18.70 6.75
C LEU A 110 -24.71 18.88 5.44
N LEU A 111 -24.62 17.90 4.54
CA LEU A 111 -25.36 17.92 3.27
C LEU A 111 -26.88 17.99 3.49
N ARG A 112 -27.42 17.17 4.41
CA ARG A 112 -28.86 17.21 4.74
C ARG A 112 -29.30 18.58 5.25
N ALA A 113 -28.54 19.21 6.15
CA ALA A 113 -28.88 20.53 6.67
C ALA A 113 -28.86 21.62 5.59
N VAL A 114 -27.91 21.54 4.64
CA VAL A 114 -27.89 22.43 3.48
C VAL A 114 -29.12 22.21 2.59
N ASP A 115 -29.50 20.95 2.34
CA ASP A 115 -30.63 20.61 1.48
C ASP A 115 -31.99 20.99 2.10
N THR A 116 -32.17 20.84 3.41
CA THR A 116 -33.43 21.13 4.11
C THR A 116 -33.52 22.55 4.65
N ASN A 117 -32.41 23.33 4.61
CA ASN A 117 -32.28 24.64 5.25
C ASN A 117 -32.68 24.62 6.75
N GLU A 118 -32.46 23.47 7.41
CA GLU A 118 -32.71 23.27 8.84
C GLU A 118 -31.41 23.38 9.64
N ALA A 119 -31.54 23.67 10.94
CA ALA A 119 -30.41 23.75 11.85
C ALA A 119 -29.71 22.39 12.00
N LEU A 120 -28.39 22.40 11.82
CA LEU A 120 -27.54 21.22 11.93
C LEU A 120 -27.50 20.69 13.37
N GLN A 121 -28.11 19.53 13.64
CA GLN A 121 -27.87 18.80 14.88
C GLN A 121 -26.58 17.97 14.74
N LEU A 122 -25.48 18.52 15.25
CA LEU A 122 -24.20 17.83 15.39
C LEU A 122 -24.19 16.93 16.62
N ASP A 123 -25.03 15.89 16.65
CA ASP A 123 -24.94 14.89 17.70
C ASP A 123 -23.64 14.09 17.50
N GLY A 124 -22.61 14.41 18.30
CA GLY A 124 -21.37 13.63 18.42
C GLY A 124 -20.06 14.26 17.94
N ALA A 125 -20.01 15.58 17.67
CA ALA A 125 -18.79 16.25 17.18
C ALA A 125 -17.65 16.43 18.22
N GLU A 126 -17.89 16.14 19.50
CA GLU A 126 -16.91 16.42 20.58
C GLU A 126 -15.63 15.57 20.53
N ARG A 127 -15.56 14.48 19.74
CA ARG A 127 -14.39 13.57 19.74
C ARG A 127 -13.37 13.78 18.63
N ILE A 128 -13.60 14.66 17.65
CA ILE A 128 -12.67 14.86 16.51
C ILE A 128 -11.54 15.85 16.85
N ALA A 129 -11.66 16.62 17.95
CA ALA A 129 -10.71 17.67 18.30
C ALA A 129 -9.38 17.19 18.93
N ASP A 130 -9.26 15.92 19.34
CA ASP A 130 -8.08 15.44 20.09
C ASP A 130 -7.16 14.53 19.25
N LYS A 131 -6.60 15.08 18.15
CA LYS A 131 -5.49 14.44 17.43
C LYS A 131 -4.23 15.28 17.64
N PRO A 132 -3.24 14.83 18.41
CA PRO A 132 -2.05 15.62 18.71
C PRO A 132 -1.27 15.92 17.43
N ARG A 133 -1.11 17.21 17.11
CA ARG A 133 -0.27 17.69 16.01
C ARG A 133 1.18 17.24 16.27
N ARG A 134 1.68 16.27 15.51
CA ARG A 134 3.11 15.91 15.51
C ARG A 134 3.95 17.14 15.17
N ARG A 135 4.73 17.61 16.14
CA ARG A 135 5.79 18.62 15.97
C ARG A 135 6.81 18.11 14.94
N VAL A 136 6.94 18.81 13.82
CA VAL A 136 8.09 18.68 12.93
C VAL A 136 9.17 19.58 13.52
N LEU A 137 10.21 18.99 14.11
CA LEU A 137 11.44 19.70 14.47
C LEU A 137 12.27 19.89 13.20
N LYS A 138 12.77 21.11 13.01
CA LYS A 138 13.69 21.50 11.93
C LYS A 138 15.08 20.91 12.15
#